data_AF-A0AAE0KQ09-F1
#
_entry.id   AF-A0AAE0KQ09-F1
#
_cell.length_a   1.000
_cell.length_b   1.000
_cell.length_c   1.000
_cell.angle_alpha   90.00
_cell.angle_beta   90.00
_cell.angle_gamma   90.00
#
_symmetry.space_group_name_H-M   'P 1'
#
loop_
_entity.id
_entity.type
_entity.pdbx_description
1 polymer ?
#
loop_
_entity_poly.entity_id
_entity_poly.type
_entity_poly.pdbx_seq_one_letter_code
_entity_poly.pdbx_strand_id
1 'polypeptide(L)'
;MLHRNIALLCCLWIAHIAGFQSARNNSLHISDSTLGSDAPRRSIRWLHCQKCGTTFGNTVYDYACQIPLQAAMPTVQQCRSTHKKERACRGKTGQPIEEYLLKMWPPEKFCDNLILPFAGHSGLGEGTAHNAAAIFREPFQRSRSHFFFDKQVLWVRNGRGPPQRLDFKSRLEDYMKHPAVVSCQTKMVLGHHCNSDHLISDAEFSTAIQLVEHEFLFVGVFEEWAKSIDLFHCLLGGRSRPQIEYTNTRPSNHAAGPDTGRSSLSSEDRDVALYEAVTRRFSRDLQRCLDLVQ
;
A
#
# COMPACT_ATOMS: atom_id res chain seq x y z
N MET A 1 41.42 18.63 -18.14
CA MET A 1 41.07 17.24 -18.51
C MET A 1 40.16 16.61 -17.45
N LEU A 2 38.97 17.19 -17.17
CA LEU A 2 38.10 16.69 -16.09
C LEU A 2 36.60 16.86 -16.37
N HIS A 3 36.15 16.67 -17.63
CA HIS A 3 34.74 16.83 -18.01
C HIS A 3 34.16 15.70 -18.88
N ARG A 4 34.80 14.53 -18.94
CA ARG A 4 34.37 13.44 -19.85
C ARG A 4 33.72 12.21 -19.21
N ASN A 5 33.55 12.15 -17.87
CA ASN A 5 33.12 10.90 -17.20
C ASN A 5 31.71 10.91 -16.56
N ILE A 6 30.91 11.96 -16.68
CA ILE A 6 29.57 11.99 -16.04
C ILE A 6 28.46 11.42 -16.94
N ALA A 7 28.65 11.41 -18.27
CA ALA A 7 27.61 10.95 -19.21
C ALA A 7 27.39 9.41 -19.24
N LEU A 8 28.36 8.61 -18.77
CA LEU A 8 28.26 7.15 -18.79
C LEU A 8 27.50 6.56 -17.59
N LEU A 9 27.39 7.29 -16.48
CA LEU A 9 26.67 6.82 -15.29
C LEU A 9 25.14 7.00 -15.40
N CYS A 10 24.65 7.96 -16.19
CA CYS A 10 23.19 8.12 -16.42
C CYS A 10 22.60 7.07 -17.38
N CYS A 11 23.36 6.55 -18.34
CA CYS A 11 22.84 5.58 -19.31
C CYS A 11 22.70 4.16 -18.74
N LEU A 12 23.48 3.79 -17.71
CA LEU A 12 23.39 2.48 -17.06
C LEU A 12 22.17 2.34 -16.13
N TRP A 13 21.56 3.45 -15.69
CA TRP A 13 20.34 3.41 -14.88
C TRP A 13 19.06 3.26 -15.71
N ILE A 14 19.03 3.79 -16.94
CA ILE A 14 17.86 3.70 -17.83
C ILE A 14 17.71 2.29 -18.43
N ALA A 15 18.81 1.56 -18.61
CA ALA A 15 18.79 0.20 -19.15
C ALA A 15 18.17 -0.84 -18.18
N HIS A 16 18.09 -0.56 -16.87
CA HIS A 16 17.44 -1.46 -15.92
C HIS A 16 15.91 -1.34 -15.88
N ILE A 17 15.33 -0.26 -16.40
CA ILE A 17 13.87 -0.02 -16.36
C ILE A 17 13.19 -0.48 -17.65
N ALA A 18 13.90 -0.50 -18.79
CA ALA A 18 13.32 -0.82 -20.10
C ALA A 18 13.17 -2.33 -20.42
N GLY A 19 13.63 -3.24 -19.55
CA GLY A 19 13.57 -4.69 -19.75
C GLY A 19 12.30 -5.39 -19.23
N PHE A 20 11.35 -4.67 -18.63
CA PHE A 20 10.32 -5.27 -17.77
C PHE A 20 8.94 -5.56 -18.42
N GLN A 21 8.82 -5.53 -19.76
CA GLN A 21 7.51 -5.63 -20.43
C GLN A 21 7.20 -6.97 -21.14
N SER A 22 7.93 -8.07 -20.89
CA SER A 22 7.49 -9.38 -21.39
C SER A 22 7.96 -10.58 -20.57
N ALA A 23 8.03 -10.46 -19.25
CA ALA A 23 8.00 -11.65 -18.40
C ALA A 23 6.53 -12.07 -18.26
N ARG A 24 6.13 -13.09 -19.03
CA ARG A 24 4.86 -13.79 -18.84
C ARG A 24 4.72 -14.20 -17.37
N ASN A 25 3.47 -14.22 -16.89
CA ASN A 25 3.00 -14.66 -15.57
C ASN A 25 3.59 -16.00 -15.09
N ASN A 26 4.88 -16.05 -14.74
CA ASN A 26 5.42 -17.08 -13.86
C ASN A 26 4.97 -16.70 -12.45
N SER A 27 3.68 -16.92 -12.19
CA SER A 27 3.15 -16.96 -10.84
C SER A 27 4.03 -17.93 -10.06
N LEU A 28 4.54 -17.51 -8.91
CA LEU A 28 5.24 -18.42 -8.03
C LEU A 28 4.16 -19.31 -7.43
N HIS A 29 3.79 -20.38 -8.14
CA HIS A 29 2.96 -21.43 -7.58
C HIS A 29 3.80 -22.20 -6.56
N ILE A 30 4.01 -21.57 -5.40
CA ILE A 30 4.49 -22.23 -4.20
C ILE A 30 3.38 -23.21 -3.83
N SER A 31 3.63 -24.50 -4.08
CA SER A 31 2.69 -25.56 -3.70
C SER A 31 2.48 -25.52 -2.20
N ASP A 32 1.21 -25.46 -1.78
CA ASP A 32 0.67 -25.34 -0.41
C ASP A 32 1.16 -26.43 0.58
N SER A 33 2.03 -27.35 0.16
CA SER A 33 2.31 -28.63 0.83
C SER A 33 3.65 -28.73 1.55
N THR A 34 4.55 -27.73 1.48
CA THR A 34 5.92 -27.87 2.03
C THR A 34 6.28 -26.91 3.17
N LEU A 35 5.55 -25.81 3.37
CA LEU A 35 5.73 -24.93 4.52
C LEU A 35 4.73 -25.34 5.61
N GLY A 36 5.20 -26.10 6.60
CA GLY A 36 4.38 -26.68 7.66
C GLY A 36 3.38 -25.68 8.25
N SER A 37 2.10 -26.06 8.24
CA SER A 37 0.96 -25.28 8.74
C SER A 37 1.02 -24.92 10.23
N ASP A 38 2.02 -25.42 10.94
CA ASP A 38 2.05 -25.46 12.41
C ASP A 38 2.95 -24.38 13.01
N ALA A 39 3.67 -23.61 12.19
CA ALA A 39 4.41 -22.45 12.69
C ALA A 39 3.42 -21.41 13.26
N PRO A 40 3.60 -20.94 14.50
CA PRO A 40 2.72 -19.94 15.08
C PRO A 40 2.67 -18.68 14.20
N ARG A 41 1.45 -18.26 13.82
CA ARG A 41 1.27 -17.02 13.06
C ARG A 41 1.74 -15.83 13.91
N ARG A 42 2.44 -14.89 13.29
CA ARG A 42 2.90 -13.67 13.95
C ARG A 42 1.75 -12.67 14.03
N SER A 43 1.73 -11.85 15.08
CA SER A 43 0.82 -10.71 15.14
C SER A 43 1.13 -9.72 14.01
N ILE A 44 0.10 -9.17 13.39
CA ILE A 44 0.22 -8.32 12.20
C ILE A 44 -0.63 -7.06 12.33
N ARG A 45 -0.05 -5.92 11.98
CA ARG A 45 -0.71 -4.63 11.81
C ARG A 45 -0.79 -4.29 10.33
N TRP A 46 -1.98 -3.96 9.84
CA TRP A 46 -2.15 -3.48 8.47
C TRP A 46 -1.93 -1.97 8.40
N LEU A 47 -0.86 -1.51 7.73
CA LEU A 47 -0.64 -0.11 7.41
C LEU A 47 -1.19 0.20 6.01
N HIS A 48 -2.43 0.68 5.96
CA HIS A 48 -3.10 0.99 4.70
C HIS A 48 -2.81 2.42 4.22
N CYS A 49 -1.69 2.60 3.53
CA CYS A 49 -1.39 3.82 2.80
C CYS A 49 -2.48 4.15 1.78
N GLN A 50 -2.89 5.41 1.69
CA GLN A 50 -3.95 5.84 0.78
C GLN A 50 -3.62 5.46 -0.68
N LYS A 51 -4.60 4.88 -1.37
CA LYS A 51 -4.50 4.45 -2.79
C LYS A 51 -3.42 3.40 -3.08
N CYS A 52 -2.97 2.67 -2.06
CA CYS A 52 -1.99 1.59 -2.19
C CYS A 52 -2.66 0.19 -2.11
N GLY A 53 -3.84 0.04 -2.71
CA GLY A 53 -4.50 -1.26 -2.85
C GLY A 53 -5.22 -1.76 -1.59
N THR A 54 -6.34 -1.12 -1.24
CA THR A 54 -7.20 -1.52 -0.11
C THR A 54 -7.53 -3.02 -0.09
N THR A 55 -7.67 -3.65 -1.26
CA THR A 55 -8.03 -5.06 -1.38
C THR A 55 -6.98 -6.02 -0.80
N PHE A 56 -5.73 -5.59 -0.63
CA PHE A 56 -4.70 -6.40 0.03
C PHE A 56 -5.04 -6.68 1.50
N GLY A 57 -5.95 -5.89 2.09
CA GLY A 57 -6.52 -6.20 3.39
C GLY A 57 -7.18 -7.58 3.44
N ASN A 58 -7.66 -8.16 2.32
CA ASN A 58 -8.18 -9.53 2.31
C ASN A 58 -7.09 -10.54 2.70
N THR A 59 -5.88 -10.39 2.13
CA THR A 59 -4.72 -11.23 2.43
C THR A 59 -4.32 -11.11 3.90
N VAL A 60 -4.18 -9.88 4.40
CA VAL A 60 -3.79 -9.64 5.80
C VAL A 60 -4.84 -10.15 6.79
N TYR A 61 -6.11 -9.95 6.49
CA TYR A 61 -7.20 -10.36 7.38
C TYR A 61 -7.36 -11.88 7.41
N ASP A 62 -7.23 -12.56 6.26
CA ASP A 62 -7.25 -14.03 6.20
C ASP A 62 -6.08 -14.65 6.94
N TYR A 63 -4.90 -14.04 6.82
CA TYR A 63 -3.74 -14.43 7.59
C TYR A 63 -3.98 -14.28 9.10
N ALA A 64 -4.56 -13.17 9.53
CA ALA A 64 -4.71 -12.88 10.95
C ALA A 64 -5.92 -13.58 11.61
N CYS A 65 -6.89 -14.06 10.83
CA CYS A 65 -8.20 -14.47 11.32
C CYS A 65 -8.68 -15.82 10.76
N GLN A 66 -9.49 -16.53 11.55
CA GLN A 66 -10.11 -17.81 11.20
C GLN A 66 -11.53 -17.57 10.63
N ILE A 67 -11.60 -17.08 9.39
CA ILE A 67 -12.86 -16.72 8.73
C ILE A 67 -13.30 -17.75 7.68
N PRO A 68 -14.60 -17.81 7.31
CA PRO A 68 -15.08 -18.70 6.25
C PRO A 68 -14.35 -18.47 4.91
N LEU A 69 -14.18 -19.52 4.11
CA LEU A 69 -13.41 -19.46 2.87
C LEU A 69 -13.91 -18.42 1.86
N GLN A 70 -15.22 -18.13 1.87
CA GLN A 70 -15.87 -17.14 1.03
C GLN A 70 -15.83 -15.70 1.59
N ALA A 71 -15.30 -15.50 2.78
CA ALA A 71 -15.24 -14.20 3.43
C ALA A 71 -14.24 -13.29 2.69
N ALA A 72 -14.74 -12.17 2.18
CA ALA A 72 -13.96 -11.17 1.46
C ALA A 72 -14.59 -9.79 1.61
N MET A 73 -13.78 -8.74 1.45
CA MET A 73 -14.29 -7.40 1.20
C MET A 73 -15.18 -7.41 -0.05
N PRO A 74 -16.38 -6.81 -0.01
CA PRO A 74 -17.27 -6.77 -1.15
C PRO A 74 -16.66 -5.92 -2.26
N THR A 75 -17.06 -6.17 -3.49
CA THR A 75 -16.80 -5.25 -4.59
C THR A 75 -17.64 -3.97 -4.44
N VAL A 76 -17.22 -2.88 -5.08
CA VAL A 76 -18.04 -1.65 -5.16
C VAL A 76 -19.45 -1.93 -5.69
N GLN A 77 -19.58 -2.86 -6.64
CA GLN A 77 -20.86 -3.22 -7.22
C GLN A 77 -21.75 -4.00 -6.26
N GLN A 78 -21.21 -4.99 -5.55
CA GLN A 78 -21.92 -5.70 -4.48
C GLN A 78 -22.36 -4.72 -3.38
N CYS A 79 -21.47 -3.82 -2.97
CA CYS A 79 -21.81 -2.76 -2.03
C CYS A 79 -23.01 -1.91 -2.48
N ARG A 80 -23.13 -1.62 -3.79
CA ARG A 80 -24.26 -0.85 -4.36
C ARG A 80 -25.55 -1.66 -4.51
N SER A 81 -25.47 -2.96 -4.77
CA SER A 81 -26.64 -3.79 -5.07
C SER A 81 -27.26 -4.42 -3.82
N THR A 82 -26.46 -5.10 -3.00
CA THR A 82 -26.94 -5.91 -1.87
C THR A 82 -26.92 -5.15 -0.55
N HIS A 83 -26.00 -4.19 -0.40
CA HIS A 83 -25.78 -3.47 0.85
C HIS A 83 -26.32 -2.03 0.83
N LYS A 84 -27.38 -1.77 0.04
CA LYS A 84 -27.96 -0.41 -0.09
C LYS A 84 -28.26 0.23 1.26
N LYS A 85 -28.61 -0.52 2.30
CA LYS A 85 -28.91 0.01 3.64
C LYS A 85 -27.67 0.15 4.55
N GLU A 86 -26.54 -0.49 4.22
CA GLU A 86 -25.36 -0.45 5.08
C GLU A 86 -24.48 0.77 4.80
N ARG A 87 -24.20 1.54 5.86
CA ARG A 87 -23.38 2.76 5.78
C ARG A 87 -21.95 2.46 5.31
N ALA A 88 -21.41 1.28 5.63
CA ALA A 88 -20.08 0.81 5.22
C ALA A 88 -19.87 0.79 3.69
N CYS A 89 -20.93 0.57 2.93
CA CYS A 89 -20.87 0.51 1.46
C CYS A 89 -21.27 1.83 0.78
N ARG A 90 -21.85 2.77 1.54
CA ARG A 90 -22.20 4.10 1.04
C ARG A 90 -20.97 4.98 1.17
N GLY A 91 -20.12 5.01 0.15
CA GLY A 91 -18.97 5.92 0.04
C GLY A 91 -19.29 7.44 0.17
N LYS A 92 -20.52 7.81 0.53
CA LYS A 92 -20.93 9.16 0.96
C LYS A 92 -20.77 9.42 2.47
N THR A 93 -20.64 8.40 3.32
CA THR A 93 -20.41 8.57 4.78
C THR A 93 -19.01 8.16 5.26
N GLY A 94 -18.07 7.86 4.36
CA GLY A 94 -16.64 7.81 4.69
C GLY A 94 -16.15 6.58 5.46
N GLN A 95 -16.93 5.50 5.58
CA GLN A 95 -16.46 4.27 6.20
C GLN A 95 -15.56 3.48 5.23
N PRO A 96 -14.34 3.09 5.65
CA PRO A 96 -13.46 2.22 4.86
C PRO A 96 -14.13 0.89 4.56
N ILE A 97 -13.89 0.32 3.38
CA ILE A 97 -14.49 -0.97 2.99
C ILE A 97 -14.00 -2.12 3.87
N GLU A 98 -12.84 -1.93 4.49
CA GLU A 98 -12.24 -2.81 5.48
C GLU A 98 -13.12 -2.96 6.73
N GLU A 99 -13.94 -1.96 7.07
CA GLU A 99 -14.90 -2.08 8.17
C GLU A 99 -15.95 -3.17 7.91
N TYR A 100 -16.17 -3.56 6.65
CA TYR A 100 -17.02 -4.70 6.34
C TYR A 100 -16.50 -5.98 6.99
N LEU A 101 -15.20 -6.26 6.89
CA LEU A 101 -14.59 -7.44 7.51
C LEU A 101 -14.73 -7.38 9.03
N LEU A 102 -14.41 -6.22 9.64
CA LEU A 102 -14.54 -6.00 11.08
C LEU A 102 -15.98 -6.19 11.59
N LYS A 103 -16.98 -5.80 10.80
CA LYS A 103 -18.39 -5.96 11.17
C LYS A 103 -18.86 -7.41 11.04
N MET A 104 -18.48 -8.07 9.94
CA MET A 104 -18.97 -9.42 9.63
C MET A 104 -18.25 -10.51 10.41
N TRP A 105 -16.96 -10.30 10.71
CA TRP A 105 -16.10 -11.23 11.42
C TRP A 105 -15.29 -10.53 12.52
N PRO A 106 -15.93 -10.04 13.60
CA PRO A 106 -15.27 -9.20 14.60
C PRO A 106 -13.97 -9.80 15.16
N PRO A 107 -12.87 -9.01 15.24
CA PRO A 107 -11.56 -9.54 15.63
C PRO A 107 -11.53 -10.27 16.96
N GLU A 108 -12.33 -9.82 17.94
CA GLU A 108 -12.41 -10.45 19.26
C GLU A 108 -12.96 -11.89 19.25
N LYS A 109 -13.54 -12.33 18.13
CA LYS A 109 -14.05 -13.69 17.96
C LYS A 109 -13.28 -14.50 16.93
N PHE A 110 -12.74 -13.83 15.91
CA PHE A 110 -12.21 -14.50 14.72
C PHE A 110 -10.71 -14.29 14.54
N CYS A 111 -10.06 -13.37 15.24
CA CYS A 111 -8.67 -13.01 14.97
C CYS A 111 -7.80 -13.21 16.21
N ASP A 112 -6.80 -14.07 16.09
CA ASP A 112 -5.83 -14.31 17.16
C ASP A 112 -4.64 -13.34 17.06
N ASN A 113 -4.37 -12.84 15.85
CA ASN A 113 -3.11 -12.17 15.52
C ASN A 113 -3.27 -10.77 14.90
N LEU A 114 -4.48 -10.24 14.84
CA LEU A 114 -4.72 -8.93 14.22
C LEU A 114 -4.48 -7.77 15.20
N ILE A 115 -3.55 -6.88 14.88
CA ILE A 115 -3.31 -5.64 15.62
C ILE A 115 -4.17 -4.53 15.02
N LEU A 116 -5.05 -3.94 15.84
CA LEU A 116 -5.90 -2.81 15.45
C LEU A 116 -5.16 -1.46 15.51
N PRO A 117 -5.60 -0.45 14.73
CA PRO A 117 -6.74 -0.48 13.80
C PRO A 117 -6.41 -1.17 12.48
N PHE A 118 -7.37 -1.91 11.92
CA PHE A 118 -7.26 -2.54 10.59
C PHE A 118 -7.86 -1.68 9.47
N ALA A 119 -8.90 -0.91 9.75
CA ALA A 119 -9.60 -0.09 8.76
C ALA A 119 -9.11 1.36 8.75
N GLY A 120 -9.09 1.96 7.56
CA GLY A 120 -8.83 3.38 7.38
C GLY A 120 -7.35 3.72 7.14
N HIS A 121 -7.00 4.99 7.32
CA HIS A 121 -5.69 5.54 6.94
C HIS A 121 -4.95 6.13 8.13
N SER A 122 -4.80 5.30 9.17
CA SER A 122 -4.00 5.63 10.35
C SER A 122 -2.54 5.33 10.08
N GLY A 123 -1.64 6.25 10.44
CA GLY A 123 -0.21 5.97 10.39
C GLY A 123 0.20 4.84 11.35
N LEU A 124 1.46 4.45 11.31
CA LEU A 124 2.02 3.52 12.29
C LEU A 124 1.89 4.07 13.71
N GLY A 125 1.52 3.18 14.64
CA GLY A 125 1.62 3.49 16.06
C GLY A 125 3.07 3.34 16.51
N GLU A 126 3.44 4.06 17.56
CA GLU A 126 4.74 3.91 18.21
C GLU A 126 5.03 2.43 18.53
N GLY A 127 6.22 1.96 18.17
CA GLY A 127 6.65 0.58 18.42
C GLY A 127 5.95 -0.51 17.60
N THR A 128 5.06 -0.18 16.67
CA THR A 128 4.28 -1.21 15.93
C THR A 128 4.90 -1.66 14.60
N ALA A 129 6.02 -1.08 14.19
CA ALA A 129 6.64 -1.33 12.90
C ALA A 129 7.05 -2.81 12.69
N HIS A 130 7.55 -3.48 13.74
CA HIS A 130 8.00 -4.88 13.69
C HIS A 130 6.91 -5.92 13.35
N ASN A 131 5.64 -5.51 13.44
CA ASN A 131 4.47 -6.30 13.07
C ASN A 131 3.73 -5.70 11.86
N ALA A 132 4.24 -4.62 11.26
CA ALA A 132 3.55 -3.92 10.19
C ALA A 132 3.71 -4.63 8.84
N ALA A 133 2.59 -4.82 8.15
CA ALA A 133 2.54 -5.16 6.74
C ALA A 133 1.96 -3.97 5.96
N ALA A 134 2.55 -3.67 4.80
CA ALA A 134 2.09 -2.60 3.95
C ALA A 134 2.30 -2.93 2.47
N ILE A 135 1.43 -2.36 1.63
CA ILE A 135 1.66 -2.21 0.20
C ILE A 135 1.97 -0.74 -0.06
N PHE A 136 3.02 -0.50 -0.83
CA PHE A 136 3.39 0.83 -1.30
C PHE A 136 3.14 0.94 -2.80
N ARG A 137 2.98 2.16 -3.28
CA ARG A 137 2.70 2.45 -4.69
C ARG A 137 3.61 3.55 -5.19
N GLU A 138 3.88 3.56 -6.49
CA GLU A 138 4.62 4.64 -7.12
C GLU A 138 3.97 6.00 -6.78
N PRO A 139 4.74 6.99 -6.26
CA PRO A 139 4.16 8.20 -5.66
C PRO A 139 3.31 9.06 -6.60
N PHE A 140 3.72 9.21 -7.87
CA PHE A 140 2.95 9.95 -8.86
C PHE A 140 1.61 9.24 -9.15
N GLN A 141 1.65 7.94 -9.42
CA GLN A 141 0.44 7.14 -9.67
C GLN A 141 -0.52 7.14 -8.47
N ARG A 142 0.02 7.06 -7.25
CA ARG A 142 -0.75 7.16 -6.01
C ARG A 142 -1.45 8.51 -5.89
N SER A 143 -0.69 9.60 -6.00
CA SER A 143 -1.22 10.98 -5.88
C SER A 143 -2.25 11.28 -6.95
N ARG A 144 -1.99 10.85 -8.19
CA ARG A 144 -2.93 10.96 -9.31
C ARG A 144 -4.21 10.17 -9.06
N SER A 145 -4.10 8.93 -8.58
CA SER A 145 -5.25 8.11 -8.20
C SER A 145 -6.08 8.78 -7.11
N HIS A 146 -5.44 9.44 -6.14
CA HIS A 146 -6.14 10.18 -5.10
C HIS A 146 -6.89 11.38 -5.65
N PHE A 147 -6.22 12.21 -6.45
CA PHE A 147 -6.79 13.40 -7.08
C PHE A 147 -8.10 13.10 -7.84
N PHE A 148 -8.10 12.04 -8.67
CA PHE A 148 -9.27 11.68 -9.45
C PHE A 148 -10.37 11.01 -8.62
N PHE A 149 -10.01 10.28 -7.56
CA PHE A 149 -10.98 9.63 -6.68
C PHE A 149 -11.78 10.65 -5.86
N ASP A 150 -11.11 11.62 -5.23
CA ASP A 150 -11.77 12.62 -4.36
C ASP A 150 -12.35 13.82 -5.13
N LYS A 151 -12.47 13.69 -6.45
CA LYS A 151 -12.98 14.76 -7.32
C LYS A 151 -12.24 16.08 -7.08
N GLN A 152 -10.92 16.02 -6.95
CA GLN A 152 -10.05 17.19 -6.84
C GLN A 152 -10.20 17.98 -5.53
N VAL A 153 -10.84 17.36 -4.53
CA VAL A 153 -10.98 17.90 -3.18
C VAL A 153 -9.93 17.27 -2.28
N LEU A 154 -9.26 18.09 -1.47
CA LEU A 154 -8.43 17.62 -0.38
C LEU A 154 -9.02 18.10 0.94
N TRP A 155 -9.11 17.18 1.90
CA TRP A 155 -9.43 17.51 3.28
C TRP A 155 -8.12 17.59 4.04
N VAL A 156 -7.66 18.79 4.35
CA VAL A 156 -6.39 19.00 5.05
C VAL A 156 -6.64 19.06 6.54
N ARG A 157 -5.82 18.36 7.33
CA ARG A 157 -5.93 18.38 8.79
C ARG A 157 -4.77 19.16 9.39
N ASN A 158 -5.06 20.37 9.89
CA ASN A 158 -4.10 21.24 10.56
C ASN A 158 -4.33 21.13 12.09
N GLY A 159 -3.46 20.38 12.77
CA GLY A 159 -3.57 20.18 14.22
C GLY A 159 -4.88 19.53 14.68
N ARG A 160 -5.48 20.07 15.75
CA ARG A 160 -6.71 19.52 16.38
C ARG A 160 -8.02 20.09 15.80
N GLY A 161 -7.95 21.03 14.85
CA GLY A 161 -9.12 21.66 14.24
C GLY A 161 -9.90 20.74 13.29
N PRO A 162 -11.10 21.16 12.84
CA PRO A 162 -11.82 20.46 11.79
C PRO A 162 -11.03 20.49 10.47
N PRO A 163 -11.17 19.47 9.61
CA PRO A 163 -10.45 19.43 8.34
C PRO A 163 -10.92 20.57 7.42
N GLN A 164 -9.96 21.24 6.77
CA GLN A 164 -10.24 22.27 5.79
C GLN A 164 -10.40 21.65 4.40
N ARG A 165 -11.45 22.05 3.69
CA ARG A 165 -11.67 21.64 2.30
C ARG A 165 -10.89 22.56 1.35
N LEU A 166 -10.01 21.98 0.55
CA LEU A 166 -9.34 22.65 -0.56
C LEU A 166 -9.84 22.09 -1.90
N ASP A 167 -10.06 22.96 -2.87
CA ASP A 167 -10.48 22.62 -4.23
C ASP A 167 -9.40 23.07 -5.22
N PHE A 168 -8.82 22.10 -5.93
CA PHE A 168 -7.70 22.35 -6.85
C PHE A 168 -8.14 22.67 -8.28
N LYS A 169 -9.44 22.90 -8.54
CA LYS A 169 -9.98 23.31 -9.85
C LYS A 169 -9.39 22.53 -11.04
N SER A 170 -9.28 21.21 -10.91
CA SER A 170 -8.72 20.31 -11.93
C SER A 170 -7.23 20.43 -12.22
N ARG A 171 -6.44 21.10 -11.37
CA ARG A 171 -4.98 21.21 -11.55
C ARG A 171 -4.25 20.15 -10.75
N LEU A 172 -3.87 19.07 -11.44
CA LEU A 172 -3.13 17.96 -10.84
C LEU A 172 -1.77 18.41 -10.28
N GLU A 173 -1.08 19.32 -10.97
CA GLU A 173 0.23 19.82 -10.55
C GLU A 173 0.16 20.59 -9.22
N ASP A 174 -0.81 21.49 -9.06
CA ASP A 174 -1.03 22.24 -7.82
C ASP A 174 -1.36 21.28 -6.66
N TYR A 175 -2.17 20.26 -6.95
CA TYR A 175 -2.51 19.22 -5.98
C TYR A 175 -1.27 18.43 -5.52
N MET A 176 -0.42 18.00 -6.46
CA MET A 176 0.77 17.19 -6.17
C MET A 176 1.87 17.95 -5.41
N LYS A 177 1.89 19.28 -5.50
CA LYS A 177 2.84 20.14 -4.76
C LYS A 177 2.34 20.54 -3.39
N HIS A 178 1.08 20.25 -3.05
CA HIS A 178 0.52 20.69 -1.78
C HIS A 178 1.16 19.92 -0.60
N PRO A 179 1.59 20.59 0.49
CA PRO A 179 2.26 19.94 1.63
C PRO A 179 1.48 18.76 2.21
N ALA A 180 0.15 18.85 2.25
CA ALA A 180 -0.73 17.77 2.71
C ALA A 180 -0.93 16.59 1.74
N VAL A 181 -0.32 16.61 0.55
CA VAL A 181 -0.35 15.50 -0.43
C VAL A 181 1.04 14.88 -0.56
N VAL A 182 2.06 15.75 -0.57
CA VAL A 182 3.47 15.39 -0.63
C VAL A 182 3.86 14.47 0.53
N SER A 183 4.70 13.47 0.24
CA SER A 183 5.26 12.55 1.23
C SER A 183 4.23 11.74 2.05
N CYS A 184 3.02 11.51 1.53
CA CYS A 184 1.96 10.86 2.30
C CYS A 184 2.28 9.42 2.73
N GLN A 185 3.00 8.62 1.94
CA GLN A 185 3.40 7.26 2.37
C GLN A 185 4.41 7.35 3.51
N THR A 186 5.39 8.26 3.39
CA THR A 186 6.41 8.55 4.41
C THR A 186 5.77 9.01 5.71
N LYS A 187 4.80 9.93 5.64
CA LYS A 187 4.00 10.37 6.81
C LYS A 187 3.33 9.20 7.51
N MET A 188 2.70 8.31 6.75
CA MET A 188 2.00 7.16 7.32
C MET A 188 2.96 6.15 7.96
N VAL A 189 4.14 5.93 7.37
CA VAL A 189 5.21 5.13 8.00
C VAL A 189 5.64 5.76 9.34
N LEU A 190 5.70 7.08 9.42
CA LEU A 190 6.08 7.81 10.64
C LEU A 190 4.95 7.98 11.67
N GLY A 191 3.74 7.50 11.36
CA GLY A 191 2.59 7.63 12.28
C GLY A 191 1.73 8.87 12.08
N HIS A 192 2.06 9.73 11.12
CA HIS A 192 1.26 10.88 10.77
C HIS A 192 0.12 10.51 9.80
N HIS A 193 -0.93 11.33 9.78
CA HIS A 193 -1.95 11.22 8.75
C HIS A 193 -1.40 11.64 7.39
N CYS A 194 -1.74 10.89 6.34
CA CYS A 194 -1.39 11.19 4.94
C CYS A 194 -1.70 12.64 4.55
N ASN A 195 -2.87 13.15 4.97
CA ASN A 195 -3.39 14.49 4.65
C ASN A 195 -3.05 15.57 5.69
N SER A 196 -2.06 15.32 6.55
CA SER A 196 -1.54 16.35 7.46
C SER A 196 -0.57 17.27 6.74
N ASP A 197 -0.49 18.53 7.17
CA ASP A 197 0.49 19.52 6.72
C ASP A 197 1.89 19.33 7.33
N HIS A 198 2.12 18.22 8.05
CA HIS A 198 3.40 17.88 8.67
C HIS A 198 4.52 17.85 7.64
N LEU A 199 5.58 18.62 7.87
CA LEU A 199 6.80 18.63 7.06
C LEU A 199 7.78 17.62 7.65
N ILE A 200 8.28 16.71 6.83
CA ILE A 200 9.17 15.63 7.25
C ILE A 200 10.60 16.16 7.26
N SER A 201 11.22 16.16 8.44
CA SER A 201 12.65 16.46 8.61
C SER A 201 13.54 15.35 8.04
N ASP A 202 14.82 15.64 7.81
CA ASP A 202 15.77 14.62 7.32
C ASP A 202 15.97 13.46 8.31
N ALA A 203 15.90 13.74 9.62
CA ALA A 203 15.98 12.73 10.66
C ALA A 203 14.77 11.80 10.64
N GLU A 204 13.56 12.36 10.58
CA GLU A 204 12.33 11.57 10.42
C GLU A 204 12.34 10.77 9.13
N PHE A 205 12.78 11.37 8.02
CA PHE A 205 12.89 10.65 6.76
C PHE A 205 13.85 9.46 6.86
N SER A 206 15.01 9.65 7.50
CA SER A 206 15.97 8.56 7.76
C SER A 206 15.35 7.45 8.60
N THR A 207 14.55 7.80 9.63
CA THR A 207 13.77 6.84 10.41
C THR A 207 12.78 6.08 9.52
N ALA A 208 12.05 6.75 8.63
CA ALA A 208 11.09 6.09 7.74
C ALA A 208 11.76 5.04 6.84
N ILE A 209 12.95 5.35 6.29
CA ILE A 209 13.76 4.40 5.52
C ILE A 209 14.14 3.20 6.39
N GLN A 210 14.67 3.42 7.60
CA GLN A 210 15.08 2.36 8.51
C GLN A 210 13.90 1.43 8.86
N LEU A 211 12.73 2.00 9.16
CA LEU A 211 11.53 1.22 9.48
C LEU A 211 11.15 0.30 8.31
N VAL A 212 11.09 0.83 7.08
CA VAL A 212 10.74 0.03 5.90
C VAL A 212 11.81 -1.01 5.56
N GLU A 213 13.08 -0.65 5.63
CA GLU A 213 14.17 -1.55 5.22
C GLU A 213 14.41 -2.69 6.21
N HIS A 214 14.12 -2.49 7.50
CA HIS A 214 14.54 -3.41 8.56
C HIS A 214 13.42 -3.87 9.50
N GLU A 215 12.46 -3.00 9.84
CA GLU A 215 11.49 -3.30 10.88
C GLU A 215 10.22 -3.96 10.32
N PHE A 216 9.73 -3.57 9.15
CA PHE A 216 8.45 -4.08 8.66
C PHE A 216 8.44 -5.60 8.55
N LEU A 217 7.33 -6.20 9.00
CA LEU A 217 7.06 -7.62 8.85
C LEU A 217 6.94 -8.01 7.37
N PHE A 218 6.31 -7.14 6.58
CA PHE A 218 6.14 -7.32 5.15
C PHE A 218 6.07 -5.97 4.42
N VAL A 219 6.73 -5.88 3.26
CA VAL A 219 6.72 -4.73 2.36
C VAL A 219 6.42 -5.23 0.95
N GLY A 220 5.25 -4.87 0.41
CA GLY A 220 4.90 -5.18 -0.98
C GLY A 220 4.80 -3.94 -1.86
N VAL A 221 4.72 -4.18 -3.17
CA VAL A 221 4.69 -3.17 -4.23
C VAL A 221 3.41 -3.34 -5.04
N PHE A 222 2.62 -2.28 -5.14
CA PHE A 222 1.31 -2.27 -5.77
C PHE A 222 1.38 -2.68 -7.26
N GLU A 223 2.40 -2.20 -7.96
CA GLU A 223 2.67 -2.47 -9.37
C GLU A 223 3.04 -3.95 -9.62
N GLU A 224 3.42 -4.69 -8.58
CA GLU A 224 3.77 -6.10 -8.59
C GLU A 224 2.79 -6.91 -7.73
N TRP A 225 1.48 -6.69 -7.95
CA TRP A 225 0.40 -7.17 -7.08
C TRP A 225 0.44 -8.68 -6.80
N ALA A 226 0.50 -9.49 -7.86
CA ALA A 226 0.56 -10.95 -7.75
C ALA A 226 1.78 -11.39 -6.94
N LYS A 227 2.97 -10.86 -7.29
CA LYS A 227 4.21 -11.16 -6.56
C LYS A 227 4.15 -10.69 -5.10
N SER A 228 3.45 -9.61 -4.80
CA SER A 228 3.28 -9.14 -3.42
C SER A 228 2.43 -10.10 -2.60
N ILE A 229 1.40 -10.71 -3.17
CA ILE A 229 0.61 -11.75 -2.50
C ILE A 229 1.47 -13.01 -2.32
N ASP A 230 2.13 -13.49 -3.37
CA ASP A 230 2.99 -14.67 -3.29
C ASP A 230 4.11 -14.49 -2.26
N LEU A 231 4.77 -13.32 -2.27
CA LEU A 231 5.82 -12.99 -1.33
C LEU A 231 5.30 -12.94 0.12
N PHE A 232 4.10 -12.38 0.33
CA PHE A 232 3.48 -12.35 1.66
C PHE A 232 3.34 -13.77 2.23
N HIS A 233 2.76 -14.69 1.45
CA HIS A 233 2.58 -16.08 1.88
C HIS A 233 3.90 -16.83 1.99
N CYS A 234 4.89 -16.52 1.16
CA CYS A 234 6.22 -17.11 1.27
C CYS A 234 6.93 -16.73 2.58
N LEU A 235 6.85 -15.45 2.97
CA LEU A 235 7.52 -14.94 4.17
C LEU A 235 6.79 -15.29 5.47
N LEU A 236 5.46 -15.26 5.45
CA LEU A 236 4.64 -15.37 6.66
C LEU A 236 3.88 -16.69 6.76
N GLY A 237 3.86 -17.48 5.69
CA GLY A 237 3.03 -18.67 5.58
C GLY A 237 1.55 -18.33 5.44
N GLY A 238 0.71 -19.22 5.96
CA GLY A 238 -0.74 -19.11 5.87
C GLY A 238 -1.27 -19.54 4.51
N ARG A 239 -2.55 -19.92 4.50
CA ARG A 239 -3.24 -20.39 3.31
C ARG A 239 -3.50 -19.22 2.36
N SER A 240 -3.08 -19.32 1.09
CA SER A 240 -3.51 -18.36 0.07
C SER A 240 -4.92 -18.67 -0.42
N ARG A 241 -5.67 -17.62 -0.78
CA ARG A 241 -6.98 -17.73 -1.43
C ARG A 241 -6.97 -16.93 -2.74
N PRO A 242 -6.39 -17.48 -3.82
CA PRO A 242 -6.15 -16.73 -5.05
C PRO A 242 -7.41 -16.09 -5.62
N GLN A 243 -8.58 -16.74 -5.51
CA GLN A 243 -9.85 -16.22 -6.02
C GLN A 243 -10.28 -14.92 -5.33
N ILE A 244 -9.83 -14.69 -4.09
CA ILE A 244 -10.19 -13.51 -3.28
C ILE A 244 -9.06 -12.48 -3.29
N GLU A 245 -7.82 -12.92 -3.12
CA GLU A 245 -6.66 -12.04 -2.91
C GLU A 245 -6.23 -11.35 -4.21
N TYR A 246 -6.32 -12.05 -5.34
CA TYR A 246 -5.96 -11.51 -6.65
C TYR A 246 -7.09 -10.69 -7.28
N THR A 247 -8.29 -10.75 -6.72
CA THR A 247 -9.44 -10.02 -7.24
C THR A 247 -9.37 -8.57 -6.81
N ASN A 248 -9.29 -7.63 -7.76
CA ASN A 248 -9.43 -6.20 -7.45
C ASN A 248 -10.90 -5.87 -7.10
N THR A 249 -11.20 -5.75 -5.81
CA THR A 249 -12.55 -5.41 -5.33
C THR A 249 -12.91 -3.93 -5.53
N ARG A 250 -11.93 -3.10 -5.89
CA ARG A 250 -12.10 -1.65 -6.09
C ARG A 250 -11.47 -1.19 -7.41
N PRO A 251 -11.97 -1.67 -8.57
CA PRO A 251 -11.47 -1.21 -9.85
C PRO A 251 -11.67 0.31 -9.96
N SER A 252 -10.64 1.00 -10.40
CA SER A 252 -10.73 2.41 -10.78
C SER A 252 -11.37 2.52 -12.15
N ASN A 253 -12.35 3.42 -12.31
CA ASN A 253 -12.94 3.72 -13.61
C ASN A 253 -12.11 4.74 -14.41
N HIS A 254 -11.01 5.25 -13.83
CA HIS A 254 -10.13 6.18 -14.51
C HIS A 254 -9.19 5.40 -15.42
N ALA A 255 -9.24 5.68 -16.72
CA ALA A 255 -8.26 5.15 -17.68
C ALA A 255 -6.85 5.47 -17.18
N ALA A 256 -5.95 4.49 -17.31
CA ALA A 256 -4.52 4.71 -17.14
C ALA A 256 -4.05 5.65 -18.27
N GLY A 257 -4.17 6.95 -18.07
CA GLY A 257 -3.54 7.92 -18.97
C GLY A 257 -2.01 7.82 -18.86
N PRO A 258 -1.28 8.36 -19.83
CA PRO A 258 0.17 8.19 -19.97
C PRO A 258 0.94 8.58 -18.69
N ASP A 259 2.06 7.89 -18.45
CA ASP A 259 2.93 8.07 -17.27
C ASP A 259 3.92 9.24 -17.43
N THR A 260 3.48 10.31 -18.09
CA THR A 260 4.37 11.44 -18.45
C THR A 260 4.57 12.45 -17.33
N GLY A 261 3.97 12.23 -16.15
CA GLY A 261 3.90 13.25 -15.09
C GLY A 261 4.85 13.06 -13.92
N ARG A 262 5.84 12.14 -13.99
CA ARG A 262 6.81 11.97 -12.89
C ARG A 262 7.58 13.26 -12.57
N SER A 263 7.79 14.12 -13.58
CA SER A 263 8.39 15.47 -13.41
C SER A 263 7.49 16.47 -12.67
N SER A 264 6.21 16.15 -12.46
CA SER A 264 5.27 17.01 -11.72
C SER A 264 5.36 16.83 -10.20
N LEU A 265 6.09 15.81 -9.72
CA LEU A 265 6.32 15.64 -8.28
C LEU A 265 7.23 16.75 -7.74
N SER A 266 6.95 17.18 -6.50
CA SER A 266 7.83 18.11 -5.80
C SER A 266 9.19 17.45 -5.54
N SER A 267 10.28 18.21 -5.66
CA SER A 267 11.61 17.76 -5.20
C SER A 267 11.65 17.48 -3.70
N GLU A 268 10.67 18.00 -2.95
CA GLU A 268 10.48 17.75 -1.52
C GLU A 268 9.69 16.46 -1.24
N ASP A 269 9.22 15.75 -2.28
CA ASP A 269 8.47 14.52 -2.11
C ASP A 269 9.39 13.35 -1.72
N ARG A 270 9.43 13.09 -0.43
CA ARG A 270 10.19 12.00 0.19
C ARG A 270 9.66 10.62 -0.20
N ASP A 271 8.43 10.53 -0.72
CA ASP A 271 7.88 9.24 -1.16
C ASP A 271 8.64 8.65 -2.34
N VAL A 272 9.31 9.46 -3.18
CA VAL A 272 10.13 8.95 -4.29
C VAL A 272 11.28 8.10 -3.76
N ALA A 273 12.07 8.66 -2.84
CA ALA A 273 13.20 7.96 -2.24
C ALA A 273 12.76 6.84 -1.28
N LEU A 274 11.65 7.01 -0.55
CA LEU A 274 11.04 5.92 0.22
C LEU A 274 10.65 4.75 -0.69
N TYR A 275 10.01 5.02 -1.82
CA TYR A 275 9.56 3.99 -2.75
C TYR A 275 10.73 3.25 -3.40
N GLU A 276 11.86 3.93 -3.65
CA GLU A 276 13.11 3.26 -4.05
C GLU A 276 13.61 2.30 -2.95
N ALA A 277 13.54 2.67 -1.67
CA ALA A 277 13.88 1.77 -0.57
C ALA A 277 12.92 0.57 -0.46
N VAL A 278 11.61 0.82 -0.62
CA VAL A 278 10.58 -0.23 -0.67
C VAL A 278 10.88 -1.23 -1.78
N THR A 279 11.13 -0.76 -3.01
CA THR A 279 11.40 -1.65 -4.14
C THR A 279 12.68 -2.46 -3.96
N ARG A 280 13.75 -1.88 -3.41
CA ARG A 280 14.96 -2.64 -3.02
C ARG A 280 14.68 -3.71 -1.98
N ARG A 281 13.92 -3.37 -0.92
CA ARG A 281 13.50 -4.33 0.12
C ARG A 281 12.68 -5.47 -0.49
N PHE A 282 11.69 -5.13 -1.30
CA PHE A 282 10.80 -6.07 -1.97
C PHE A 282 11.58 -7.05 -2.86
N SER A 283 12.50 -6.56 -3.70
CA SER A 283 13.32 -7.42 -4.56
C SER A 283 14.22 -8.37 -3.76
N ARG A 284 14.81 -7.89 -2.65
CA ARG A 284 15.62 -8.75 -1.77
C ARG A 284 14.79 -9.86 -1.12
N ASP A 285 13.63 -9.51 -0.61
CA ASP A 285 12.72 -10.48 0.02
C ASP A 285 12.18 -11.49 -1.00
N LEU A 286 11.87 -11.03 -2.22
CA LEU A 286 11.48 -11.89 -3.34
C LEU A 286 12.59 -12.86 -3.72
N GLN A 287 13.84 -12.40 -3.84
CA GLN A 287 14.96 -13.29 -4.14
C GLN A 287 15.14 -14.34 -3.02
N ARG A 288 15.06 -13.93 -1.75
CA ARG A 288 15.12 -14.85 -0.63
C ARG A 288 14.03 -15.92 -0.71
N CYS A 289 12.81 -15.55 -1.12
CA CYS A 289 11.74 -16.51 -1.32
C CYS A 289 12.06 -17.50 -2.45
N LEU A 290 12.58 -17.01 -3.59
CA LEU A 290 12.98 -17.85 -4.71
C LEU A 290 14.07 -18.86 -4.33
N ASP A 291 15.05 -18.43 -3.55
CA ASP A 291 16.16 -19.26 -3.09
C ASP A 291 15.71 -20.39 -2.15
N LEU A 292 14.56 -20.25 -1.47
CA LEU A 292 13.98 -21.29 -0.61
C LEU A 292 13.21 -22.37 -1.38
N VAL A 293 12.87 -22.10 -2.64
CA VAL A 293 12.06 -23.00 -3.49
C VAL A 293 12.94 -23.86 -4.42
N GLN A 294 14.20 -23.49 -4.61
CA GLN A 294 15.18 -24.22 -5.43
C GLN A 294 15.90 -25.32 -4.64
#